data_AF-A0AA35W592-F1
#
_entry.id   AF-A0AA35W592-F1
#
_cell.length_a   1.000
_cell.length_b   1.000
_cell.length_c   1.000
_cell.angle_alpha   90.00
_cell.angle_beta   90.00
_cell.angle_gamma   90.00
#
_symmetry.space_group_name_H-M   'P 1'
#
loop_
_entity.id
_entity.type
_entity.pdbx_description
1 polymer ?
#
loop_
_entity_poly.entity_id
_entity_poly.type
_entity_poly.pdbx_seq_one_letter_code
_entity_poly.pdbx_strand_id
1 'polypeptide(L)'
;MSRPEHPGGRLWIGGDHPSAGAAVGREGRVVSYDVRRDMMERARANVAAALPDHPQLTFRLGDVSEEIEERDLDRVVLDLPEPWDVVPHAGDALAPGGIFVSFVPTVLQFQDLTLALRADRRFELIETVEVLVRPWSAASRSVRPAQRMVAHTGFITTARKCEPRPPSKAQED
;
A
#
# COMPACT_ATOMS: atom_id res chain seq x y z
N MET A 1 28.72 -12.40 6.14
CA MET A 1 28.11 -11.05 6.17
C MET A 1 26.61 -11.26 6.05
N SER A 2 25.88 -11.21 7.18
CA SER A 2 24.42 -11.39 7.17
C SER A 2 23.77 -10.18 6.52
N ARG A 3 22.96 -10.43 5.47
CA ARG A 3 21.98 -9.45 4.98
C ARG A 3 20.95 -9.20 6.09
N PRO A 4 20.48 -7.95 6.27
CA PRO A 4 19.43 -7.64 7.23
C PRO A 4 18.13 -8.34 6.80
N GLU A 5 17.38 -8.83 7.79
CA GLU A 5 16.05 -9.44 7.59
C GLU A 5 15.08 -8.37 7.08
N HIS A 6 14.62 -8.48 5.83
CA HIS A 6 13.62 -7.59 5.27
C HIS A 6 12.26 -7.87 5.94
N PRO A 7 11.58 -6.86 6.52
CA PRO A 7 10.24 -7.03 7.06
C PRO A 7 9.26 -7.32 5.91
N GLY A 8 8.60 -8.49 5.98
CA GLY A 8 7.60 -8.93 5.00
C GLY A 8 6.49 -7.90 4.89
N GLY A 9 6.15 -7.55 3.65
CA GLY A 9 5.09 -6.59 3.41
C GLY A 9 3.86 -7.21 2.80
N ARG A 10 2.75 -6.52 3.03
CA ARG A 10 1.42 -6.97 2.61
C ARG A 10 1.02 -6.17 1.38
N LEU A 11 0.83 -6.88 0.27
CA LEU A 11 0.15 -6.35 -0.90
C LEU A 11 -1.34 -6.64 -0.76
N TRP A 12 -2.18 -5.60 -0.72
CA TRP A 12 -3.63 -5.74 -0.91
C TRP A 12 -4.00 -5.43 -2.34
N ILE A 13 -4.62 -6.39 -2.98
CA ILE A 13 -5.18 -6.26 -4.31
C ILE A 13 -6.69 -6.12 -4.18
N GLY A 14 -7.25 -4.94 -4.45
CA GLY A 14 -8.70 -4.67 -4.44
C GLY A 14 -9.21 -3.61 -3.43
N GLY A 15 -10.32 -2.95 -3.77
CA GLY A 15 -10.96 -1.77 -3.15
C GLY A 15 -11.03 -1.62 -1.62
N ASP A 16 -10.62 -0.42 -1.15
CA ASP A 16 -10.85 0.32 0.12
C ASP A 16 -10.84 -0.36 1.52
N HIS A 17 -9.71 -0.27 2.25
CA HIS A 17 -9.63 -0.12 3.73
C HIS A 17 -10.04 -1.34 4.63
N PRO A 18 -9.55 -1.46 5.89
CA PRO A 18 -9.35 -2.67 6.72
C PRO A 18 -10.63 -3.39 7.19
N SER A 19 -11.76 -2.93 6.71
CA SER A 19 -12.99 -3.69 6.46
C SER A 19 -12.89 -4.57 5.21
N ALA A 20 -11.71 -4.90 4.70
CA ALA A 20 -11.49 -5.14 3.27
C ALA A 20 -12.33 -6.25 2.61
N GLY A 21 -12.75 -7.30 3.33
CA GLY A 21 -13.80 -8.21 2.82
C GLY A 21 -15.18 -7.51 2.72
N ALA A 22 -15.58 -6.75 3.73
CA ALA A 22 -16.77 -5.92 3.68
C ALA A 22 -16.68 -4.71 2.71
N ALA A 23 -15.47 -4.24 2.37
CA ALA A 23 -15.30 -3.03 1.57
C ALA A 23 -15.29 -3.24 0.05
N VAL A 24 -14.86 -4.42 -0.41
CA VAL A 24 -14.93 -4.80 -1.83
C VAL A 24 -16.36 -5.18 -2.27
N GLY A 25 -17.34 -5.11 -1.37
CA GLY A 25 -18.73 -5.52 -1.64
C GLY A 25 -18.87 -7.03 -1.83
N ARG A 26 -20.08 -7.53 -2.10
CA ARG A 26 -20.35 -8.98 -2.17
C ARG A 26 -19.65 -9.72 -3.32
N GLU A 27 -19.24 -9.01 -4.36
CA GLU A 27 -18.65 -9.60 -5.57
C GLU A 27 -17.14 -9.35 -5.69
N GLY A 28 -16.60 -8.41 -4.90
CA GLY A 28 -15.20 -8.10 -4.93
C GLY A 28 -14.35 -9.17 -4.26
N ARG A 29 -13.05 -9.13 -4.56
CA ARG A 29 -12.07 -10.09 -4.07
C ARG A 29 -10.84 -9.35 -3.60
N VAL A 30 -10.18 -9.93 -2.60
CA VAL A 30 -8.90 -9.48 -2.10
C VAL A 30 -7.91 -10.62 -2.20
N VAL A 31 -6.74 -10.33 -2.76
CA VAL A 31 -5.58 -11.22 -2.69
C VAL A 31 -4.51 -10.56 -1.84
N SER A 32 -4.06 -11.26 -0.80
CA SER A 32 -3.00 -10.84 0.10
C SER A 32 -1.77 -11.71 -0.12
N TYR A 33 -0.66 -11.08 -0.46
CA TYR A 33 0.64 -11.74 -0.58
C TYR A 33 1.48 -11.54 0.69
N ASP A 34 2.29 -12.54 1.01
CA ASP A 34 3.37 -12.46 2.00
C ASP A 34 4.48 -13.46 1.60
N VAL A 35 5.75 -13.12 1.77
CA VAL A 35 6.87 -14.05 1.54
C VAL A 35 7.08 -15.02 2.70
N ARG A 36 6.50 -14.70 3.87
CA ARG A 36 6.65 -15.44 5.12
C ARG A 36 5.39 -16.21 5.47
N ARG A 37 5.48 -17.54 5.36
CA ARG A 37 4.38 -18.45 5.71
C ARG A 37 3.89 -18.26 7.14
N ASP A 38 4.79 -18.06 8.11
CA ASP A 38 4.41 -17.87 9.52
C ASP A 38 3.59 -16.59 9.74
N MET A 39 3.93 -15.51 9.05
CA MET A 39 3.19 -14.24 9.10
C MET A 39 1.84 -14.36 8.39
N MET A 40 1.81 -15.02 7.23
CA MET A 40 0.57 -15.30 6.50
C MET A 40 -0.44 -16.10 7.34
N GLU A 41 -0.01 -17.17 8.01
CA GLU A 41 -0.91 -17.96 8.87
C GLU A 41 -1.41 -17.17 10.09
N ARG A 42 -0.56 -16.31 10.67
CA ARG A 42 -1.00 -15.38 11.73
C ARG A 42 -2.02 -14.38 11.22
N ALA A 43 -1.80 -13.81 10.03
CA ALA A 43 -2.75 -12.90 9.40
C ALA A 43 -4.09 -13.59 9.14
N ARG A 44 -4.06 -14.83 8.63
CA ARG A 44 -5.25 -15.67 8.43
C ARG A 44 -6.01 -15.90 9.73
N ALA A 45 -5.33 -16.25 10.81
CA ALA A 45 -5.95 -16.45 12.12
C ALA A 45 -6.58 -15.15 12.65
N ASN A 46 -5.88 -14.01 12.52
CA ASN A 46 -6.39 -12.71 12.93
C ASN A 46 -7.63 -12.30 12.13
N VAL A 47 -7.63 -12.51 10.81
CA VAL A 47 -8.80 -12.25 9.97
C VAL A 47 -9.95 -13.16 10.34
N ALA A 48 -9.72 -14.46 10.55
CA ALA A 48 -10.78 -15.37 10.97
C ALA A 48 -11.43 -15.00 12.31
N ALA A 49 -10.66 -14.42 13.23
CA ALA A 49 -11.19 -13.91 14.50
C ALA A 49 -11.99 -12.59 14.33
N ALA A 50 -11.54 -11.69 13.44
CA ALA A 50 -12.16 -10.38 13.26
C ALA A 50 -13.34 -10.37 12.27
N LEU A 51 -13.26 -11.19 11.23
CA LEU A 51 -14.24 -11.30 10.16
C LEU A 51 -14.55 -12.80 9.93
N PRO A 52 -15.47 -13.39 10.71
CA PRO A 52 -15.95 -14.75 10.45
C PRO A 52 -16.51 -14.81 9.03
N ASP A 53 -16.17 -15.86 8.27
CA ASP A 53 -16.55 -16.06 6.86
C ASP A 53 -16.09 -14.94 5.91
N HIS A 54 -14.85 -15.06 5.42
CA HIS A 54 -14.22 -14.15 4.46
C HIS A 54 -13.90 -14.87 3.12
N PRO A 55 -14.91 -15.35 2.37
CA PRO A 55 -14.69 -16.11 1.13
C PRO A 55 -14.04 -15.29 0.01
N GLN A 56 -14.05 -13.97 0.14
CA GLN A 56 -13.48 -13.04 -0.83
C GLN A 56 -11.99 -12.81 -0.62
N LEU A 57 -11.42 -13.22 0.52
CA LEU A 57 -10.02 -13.04 0.85
C LEU A 57 -9.23 -14.31 0.54
N THR A 58 -8.23 -14.17 -0.32
CA THR A 58 -7.26 -15.22 -0.64
C THR A 58 -5.89 -14.82 -0.13
N PHE A 59 -5.20 -15.75 0.54
CA PHE A 59 -3.82 -15.58 0.96
C PHE A 59 -2.89 -16.36 0.03
N ARG A 60 -1.82 -15.71 -0.42
CA ARG A 60 -0.80 -16.31 -1.28
C ARG A 60 0.58 -16.15 -0.65
N LEU A 61 1.36 -17.22 -0.69
CA LEU A 61 2.77 -17.19 -0.34
C LEU A 61 3.56 -16.87 -1.61
N GLY A 62 4.24 -15.73 -1.65
CA GLY A 62 4.98 -15.30 -2.83
C GLY A 62 5.57 -13.90 -2.67
N ASP A 63 6.55 -13.57 -3.52
CA ASP A 63 7.21 -12.28 -3.55
C ASP A 63 6.67 -11.40 -4.69
N VAL A 64 6.03 -10.30 -4.30
CA VAL A 64 5.39 -9.36 -5.23
C VAL A 64 6.40 -8.44 -5.92
N SER A 65 7.65 -8.40 -5.45
CA SER A 65 8.76 -7.78 -6.16
C SER A 65 9.28 -8.64 -7.31
N GLU A 66 8.84 -9.90 -7.41
CA GLU A 66 9.15 -10.80 -8.52
C GLU A 66 7.95 -10.96 -9.45
N GLU A 67 6.75 -11.20 -8.90
CA GLU A 67 5.55 -11.45 -9.69
C GLU A 67 4.25 -11.11 -8.94
N ILE A 68 3.30 -10.53 -9.67
CA ILE A 68 1.89 -10.47 -9.28
C ILE A 68 1.11 -11.28 -10.33
N GLU A 69 0.48 -12.37 -9.89
CA GLU A 69 -0.21 -13.31 -10.80
C GLU A 69 -1.48 -12.68 -11.39
N GLU A 70 -2.17 -11.86 -10.60
CA GLU A 70 -3.42 -11.25 -11.02
C GLU A 70 -3.23 -10.11 -12.03
N ARG A 71 -4.26 -9.91 -12.86
CA ARG A 71 -4.33 -8.89 -13.92
C ARG A 71 -5.64 -8.11 -13.81
N ASP A 72 -5.67 -6.95 -14.46
CA ASP A 72 -6.80 -6.03 -14.48
C ASP A 72 -7.30 -5.64 -13.08
N LEU A 73 -6.35 -5.43 -12.17
CA LEU A 73 -6.64 -5.05 -10.80
C LEU A 73 -7.10 -3.60 -10.71
N ASP A 74 -8.17 -3.34 -9.96
CA ASP A 74 -8.58 -1.96 -9.69
C ASP A 74 -7.52 -1.23 -8.85
N ARG A 75 -6.90 -1.94 -7.89
CA ARG A 75 -6.03 -1.35 -6.88
C ARG A 75 -4.94 -2.28 -6.40
N VAL A 76 -3.80 -1.68 -6.09
CA VAL A 76 -2.63 -2.28 -5.44
C VAL A 76 -2.28 -1.40 -4.24
N VAL A 77 -2.25 -1.97 -3.04
CA VAL A 77 -1.85 -1.30 -1.80
C VAL A 77 -0.67 -2.02 -1.20
N LEU A 78 0.44 -1.32 -0.99
CA LEU A 78 1.67 -1.89 -0.47
C LEU A 78 1.95 -1.40 0.94
N ASP A 79 2.31 -2.32 1.81
CA ASP A 79 2.94 -2.05 3.10
C ASP A 79 4.25 -2.84 3.13
N LEU A 80 5.25 -2.38 2.37
CA LEU A 80 6.53 -3.04 2.13
C LEU A 80 7.69 -2.09 2.44
N PRO A 81 8.86 -2.60 2.85
CA PRO A 81 10.06 -1.78 3.05
C PRO A 81 10.62 -1.21 1.74
N GLU A 82 10.46 -1.95 0.64
CA GLU A 82 11.07 -1.68 -0.67
C GLU A 82 9.99 -1.70 -1.77
N PRO A 83 8.99 -0.80 -1.72
CA PRO A 83 7.84 -0.84 -2.64
C PRO A 83 8.22 -0.44 -4.08
N TRP A 84 9.39 0.17 -4.30
CA TRP A 84 9.88 0.55 -5.63
C TRP A 84 10.15 -0.68 -6.51
N ASP A 85 10.56 -1.80 -5.93
CA ASP A 85 10.80 -3.04 -6.68
C ASP A 85 9.49 -3.66 -7.22
N VAL A 86 8.36 -3.33 -6.60
CA VAL A 86 7.02 -3.80 -7.01
C VAL A 86 6.42 -2.93 -8.12
N VAL A 87 6.91 -1.71 -8.35
CA VAL A 87 6.32 -0.75 -9.30
C VAL A 87 6.12 -1.36 -10.70
N PRO A 88 7.11 -2.06 -11.31
CA PRO A 88 6.93 -2.65 -12.63
C PRO A 88 5.82 -3.71 -12.66
N HIS A 89 5.76 -4.55 -11.62
CA HIS A 89 4.79 -5.64 -11.48
C HIS A 89 3.38 -5.10 -11.19
N ALA A 90 3.26 -4.06 -10.36
CA ALA A 90 2.00 -3.37 -10.14
C ALA A 90 1.50 -2.69 -11.43
N GLY A 91 2.40 -2.10 -12.22
CA GLY A 91 2.09 -1.53 -13.53
C GLY A 91 1.58 -2.58 -14.51
N ASP A 92 2.04 -3.83 -14.41
CA ASP A 92 1.58 -4.96 -15.22
C ASP A 92 0.25 -5.56 -14.75
N ALA A 93 -0.02 -5.50 -13.44
CA ALA A 93 -1.18 -6.10 -12.81
C ALA A 93 -2.42 -5.18 -12.77
N LEU A 94 -2.23 -3.86 -12.62
CA LEU A 94 -3.35 -2.90 -12.56
C LEU A 94 -4.10 -2.77 -13.88
N ALA A 95 -5.42 -2.57 -13.84
CA ALA A 95 -6.20 -2.12 -14.99
C ALA A 95 -5.83 -0.67 -15.37
N PRO A 96 -6.08 -0.23 -16.62
CA PRO A 96 -5.99 1.20 -16.97
C PRO A 96 -6.84 2.06 -16.01
N GLY A 97 -6.26 3.12 -15.44
CA GLY A 97 -6.90 3.96 -14.43
C GLY A 97 -6.83 3.42 -12.99
N GLY A 98 -6.30 2.21 -12.79
CA GLY A 98 -6.13 1.56 -11.49
C GLY A 98 -5.24 2.36 -10.54
N ILE A 99 -5.44 2.14 -9.24
CA ILE A 99 -4.82 2.95 -8.18
C ILE A 99 -3.69 2.17 -7.50
N PHE A 100 -2.51 2.77 -7.47
CA PHE A 100 -1.40 2.33 -6.64
C PHE A 100 -1.39 3.13 -5.34
N VAL A 101 -1.19 2.45 -4.22
CA VAL A 101 -1.03 3.04 -2.89
C VAL A 101 0.15 2.35 -2.20
N SER A 102 0.99 3.09 -1.49
CA SER A 102 2.04 2.54 -0.66
C SER A 102 2.16 3.30 0.65
N PHE A 103 2.42 2.58 1.73
CA PHE A 103 2.75 3.13 3.03
C PHE A 103 4.22 2.84 3.37
N VAL A 104 4.99 3.90 3.67
CA VAL A 104 6.42 3.76 4.05
C VAL A 104 6.79 4.67 5.23
N PRO A 105 7.64 4.23 6.16
CA PRO A 105 7.93 4.98 7.38
C PRO A 105 9.03 6.04 7.25
N THR A 106 9.75 6.15 6.13
CA THR A 106 10.86 7.11 6.02
C THR A 106 10.79 7.97 4.77
N VAL A 107 11.40 9.15 4.87
CA VAL A 107 11.48 10.13 3.78
C VAL A 107 12.21 9.56 2.56
N LEU A 108 13.32 8.84 2.79
CA LEU A 108 14.10 8.23 1.72
C LEU A 108 13.30 7.14 1.01
N GLN A 109 12.55 6.31 1.74
CA GLN A 109 11.73 5.28 1.11
C GLN A 109 10.63 5.85 0.21
N PHE A 110 9.94 6.93 0.61
CA PHE A 110 8.93 7.52 -0.28
C PHE A 110 9.60 8.25 -1.45
N GLN A 111 10.79 8.83 -1.25
CA GLN A 111 11.57 9.45 -2.33
C GLN A 111 11.92 8.42 -3.40
N ASP A 112 12.50 7.28 -3.00
CA ASP A 112 12.88 6.19 -3.91
C ASP A 112 11.65 5.65 -4.65
N LEU A 113 10.53 5.44 -3.94
CA LEU A 113 9.26 5.06 -4.56
C LEU A 113 8.77 6.09 -5.59
N THR A 114 8.82 7.39 -5.25
CA THR A 114 8.37 8.46 -6.16
C THR A 114 9.23 8.50 -7.42
N LEU A 115 10.53 8.29 -7.30
CA LEU A 115 11.44 8.21 -8.44
C LEU A 115 11.16 6.97 -9.30
N ALA A 116 10.92 5.81 -8.69
CA ALA A 116 10.56 4.58 -9.40
C ALA A 116 9.24 4.73 -10.18
N LEU A 117 8.19 5.28 -9.55
CA LEU A 117 6.90 5.55 -10.21
C LEU A 117 7.06 6.50 -11.41
N ARG A 118 7.89 7.54 -11.29
CA ARG A 118 8.20 8.46 -12.39
C ARG A 118 8.98 7.80 -13.52
N ALA A 119 9.93 6.93 -13.18
CA ALA A 119 10.79 6.23 -14.15
C ALA A 119 10.01 5.19 -14.97
N ASP A 120 9.02 4.53 -14.38
CA ASP A 120 8.19 3.52 -15.06
C ASP A 120 7.30 4.13 -16.17
N ARG A 121 6.91 5.40 -16.02
CA ARG A 121 6.08 6.19 -16.96
C ARG A 121 4.65 5.70 -17.17
N ARG A 122 4.23 4.58 -16.58
CA ARG A 122 2.81 4.15 -16.57
C ARG A 122 2.04 4.75 -15.41
N PHE A 123 2.66 5.57 -14.57
CA PHE A 123 2.03 6.17 -13.40
C PHE A 123 1.99 7.70 -13.48
N GLU A 124 0.84 8.28 -13.15
CA GLU A 124 0.63 9.72 -13.02
C GLU A 124 -0.13 10.06 -11.73
N LEU A 125 -0.35 11.35 -11.48
CA LEU A 125 -0.99 11.86 -10.25
C LEU A 125 -0.29 11.31 -8.99
N ILE A 126 1.05 11.32 -9.01
CA ILE A 126 1.86 10.83 -7.90
C ILE A 126 1.81 11.86 -6.77
N GLU A 127 1.16 11.50 -5.68
CA GLU A 127 0.98 12.36 -4.50
C GLU A 127 1.48 11.61 -3.26
N THR A 128 2.15 12.32 -2.35
CA THR A 128 2.55 11.77 -1.05
C THR A 128 2.05 12.67 0.05
N VAL A 129 1.40 12.06 1.05
CA VAL A 129 0.87 12.77 2.23
C VAL A 129 1.36 12.11 3.51
N GLU A 130 1.46 12.90 4.56
CA GLU A 130 1.61 12.44 5.93
C GLU A 130 0.37 12.90 6.72
N VAL A 131 -0.20 12.00 7.53
CA VAL A 131 -1.40 12.29 8.33
C VAL A 131 -1.01 12.44 9.81
N LEU A 132 -1.28 13.62 10.36
CA LEU A 132 -1.09 13.94 11.77
C LEU A 132 -2.43 13.92 12.50
N VAL A 133 -2.64 12.96 13.40
CA VAL A 133 -3.82 12.91 14.27
C VAL A 133 -3.49 13.60 15.59
N ARG A 134 -4.13 14.75 15.85
CA ARG A 134 -3.96 15.53 17.09
C ARG A 134 -5.21 15.44 17.98
N PRO A 135 -5.20 14.62 19.04
CA PRO A 135 -6.35 14.49 19.93
C PRO A 135 -6.61 15.77 20.72
N TRP A 136 -7.87 16.04 21.02
CA TRP A 136 -8.30 17.13 21.90
C TRP A 136 -8.97 16.58 23.14
N SER A 137 -8.69 17.20 24.29
CA SER A 137 -9.39 16.96 25.54
C SER A 137 -10.37 18.09 25.77
N ALA A 138 -11.65 17.73 25.90
CA ALA A 138 -12.72 18.65 26.24
C ALA A 138 -13.30 18.26 27.61
N ALA A 139 -13.13 19.15 28.59
CA ALA A 139 -13.73 19.09 29.91
C ALA A 139 -14.64 20.31 30.13
N SER A 140 -15.52 20.26 31.12
CA SER A 140 -16.55 21.29 31.36
C SER A 140 -16.04 22.73 31.47
N ARG A 141 -14.77 22.92 31.87
CA ARG A 141 -14.13 24.23 32.00
C ARG A 141 -12.83 24.38 31.20
N SER A 142 -12.48 23.43 30.35
CA SER A 142 -11.23 23.48 29.59
C SER A 142 -11.31 22.65 28.32
N VAL A 143 -10.97 23.26 27.19
CA VAL A 143 -10.82 22.58 25.90
C VAL A 143 -9.41 22.86 25.40
N ARG A 144 -8.62 21.82 25.20
CA ARG A 144 -7.20 21.94 24.81
C ARG A 144 -6.71 20.70 24.05
N PRO A 145 -5.68 20.82 23.20
CA PRO A 145 -5.05 19.66 22.60
C PRO A 145 -4.41 18.76 23.67
N ALA A 146 -4.31 17.46 23.37
CA ALA A 146 -3.55 16.52 24.17
C ALA A 146 -2.08 16.97 24.25
N GLN A 147 -1.45 16.74 25.41
CA GLN A 147 -0.07 17.16 25.64
C GLN A 147 0.95 16.32 24.86
N ARG A 148 0.59 15.06 24.56
CA ARG A 148 1.39 14.14 23.76
C ARG A 148 0.57 13.66 22.59
N MET A 149 1.23 13.46 21.45
CA MET A 149 0.66 12.84 20.26
C MET A 149 1.72 11.99 19.57
N VAL A 150 1.28 11.08 18.71
CA VAL A 150 2.16 10.40 17.75
C VAL A 150 2.51 11.43 16.67
N ALA A 151 3.77 11.85 16.64
CA ALA A 151 4.23 12.91 15.74
C ALA A 151 4.55 12.39 14.33
N HIS A 152 4.69 11.07 14.17
CA HIS A 152 4.98 10.44 12.89
C HIS A 152 4.49 8.99 12.90
N THR A 153 3.86 8.57 11.80
CA THR A 153 3.49 7.16 11.58
C THR A 153 4.14 6.66 10.30
N GLY A 154 3.96 7.39 9.21
CA GLY A 154 4.54 7.11 7.91
C GLY A 154 3.91 7.99 6.82
N PHE A 155 4.40 7.81 5.61
CA PHE A 155 3.97 8.48 4.40
C PHE A 155 3.07 7.57 3.60
N ILE A 156 2.00 8.13 3.02
CA ILE A 156 1.12 7.45 2.09
C ILE A 156 1.37 8.05 0.72
N THR A 157 1.91 7.26 -0.20
CA THR A 157 2.10 7.63 -1.60
C THR A 157 1.00 6.98 -2.44
N THR A 158 0.35 7.77 -3.29
CA THR A 158 -0.66 7.28 -4.24
C THR A 158 -0.27 7.65 -5.66
N ALA A 159 -0.70 6.84 -6.63
CA ALA A 159 -0.56 7.10 -8.06
C ALA A 159 -1.67 6.41 -8.86
N ARG A 160 -1.90 6.85 -10.10
CA ARG A 160 -2.82 6.20 -11.04
C ARG A 160 -2.08 5.59 -12.22
N LYS A 161 -2.46 4.37 -12.62
CA LYS A 161 -2.00 3.76 -13.87
C LYS A 161 -2.63 4.49 -15.07
N CYS A 162 -1.80 4.98 -15.97
CA CYS A 162 -2.17 5.67 -17.20
C CYS A 162 -1.50 5.00 -18.41
N GLU A 163 -1.89 5.40 -19.62
CA GLU A 163 -1.11 5.04 -20.82
C GLU A 163 0.31 5.63 -20.72
N PRO A 164 1.35 4.89 -21.15
CA PRO A 164 2.73 5.38 -21.06
C PRO A 164 2.88 6.70 -21.82
N ARG A 165 3.33 7.75 -21.13
CA ARG A 165 3.60 9.03 -21.79
C ARG A 165 4.85 8.91 -22.68
N PRO A 166 4.84 9.47 -23.91
CA PRO A 166 6.07 9.66 -24.65
C PRO A 166 7.04 10.56 -23.84
N PRO A 167 8.36 10.39 -23.99
CA PRO A 167 9.34 11.16 -23.23
C PRO A 167 9.12 12.66 -23.39
N SER A 168 8.96 13.36 -22.26
CA SER A 168 8.93 14.82 -22.21
C SER A 168 10.29 15.36 -22.67
N LYS A 169 10.29 16.41 -23.50
CA LYS A 169 11.51 17.12 -23.92
C LYS A 169 12.06 18.10 -22.86
N ALA A 170 11.55 18.10 -21.64
CA ALA A 170 12.01 19.01 -20.60
C ALA A 170 11.95 18.36 -19.22
N GLN A 171 13.11 18.29 -18.57
CA GLN A 171 13.38 18.69 -17.18
C GLN A 171 14.88 18.43 -16.89
N GLU A 172 15.74 19.23 -17.54
CA GLU A 172 17.03 19.63 -17.00
C GLU A 172 16.75 20.92 -16.24
N ASP A 173 16.71 20.85 -14.91
CA ASP A 173 16.90 21.97 -13.97
C ASP A 173 17.23 21.39 -12.58
#